data_AF-A0A839DWP4-F1
#
_entry.id   AF-A0A839DWP4-F1
#
_cell.length_a   1.000
_cell.length_b   1.000
_cell.length_c   1.000
_cell.angle_alpha   90.00
_cell.angle_beta   90.00
_cell.angle_gamma   90.00
#
_symmetry.space_group_name_H-M   'P 1'
#
loop_
_entity.id
_entity.type
_entity.pdbx_description
1 polymer ?
#
loop_
_entity_poly.entity_id
_entity_poly.type
_entity_poly.pdbx_seq_one_letter_code
_entity_poly.pdbx_strand_id
1 'polypeptide(L)' 'MALRYADGASIRRLAESTGRSYGFVHRVLTESGVPLRGRGGAHRRRT' A
#
# COMPACT_ATOMS: atom_id res chain seq x y z
N MET A 1 -8.90 -5.43 2.26
CA MET A 1 -7.60 -4.77 1.97
C MET A 1 -6.68 -4.77 3.17
N ALA A 2 -7.13 -4.33 4.35
CA ALA A 2 -6.33 -4.28 5.58
C ALA A 2 -5.66 -5.62 5.96
N LEU A 3 -6.38 -6.74 5.87
CA LEU A 3 -5.80 -8.07 6.19
C LEU A 3 -4.62 -8.44 5.28
N ARG A 4 -4.78 -8.31 3.96
CA ARG A 4 -3.69 -8.58 2.99
C ARG A 4 -2.51 -7.62 3.18
N TYR A 5 -2.79 -6.38 3.55
CA TYR A 5 -1.77 -5.39 3.89
C TYR A 5 -1.02 -5.74 5.18
N ALA A 6 -1.74 -6.22 6.21
CA ALA A 6 -1.18 -6.70 7.46
C ALA A 6 -0.25 -7.90 7.22
N ASP A 7 -0.65 -8.79 6.32
CA ASP A 7 0.10 -9.95 5.80
C ASP A 7 1.33 -9.59 4.94
N GLY A 8 1.63 -8.29 4.80
CA GLY A 8 2.83 -7.80 4.14
C GLY A 8 2.67 -7.48 2.66
N ALA A 9 1.46 -7.56 2.09
CA ALA A 9 1.23 -7.08 0.73
C ALA A 9 1.42 -5.56 0.66
N SER A 10 2.15 -5.08 -0.35
CA SER A 10 2.30 -3.65 -0.59
C SER A 10 1.00 -3.03 -1.11
N ILE A 11 0.83 -1.72 -0.86
CA ILE A 11 -0.32 -0.94 -1.36
C ILE A 11 -0.45 -1.08 -2.89
N ARG A 12 0.68 -1.14 -3.60
CA ARG A 12 0.72 -1.36 -5.06
C ARG A 12 0.14 -2.73 -5.45
N ARG A 13 0.55 -3.80 -4.77
CA ARG A 13 0.05 -5.16 -5.05
C ARG A 13 -1.46 -5.26 -4.77
N LEU A 14 -1.94 -4.55 -3.75
CA LEU A 14 -3.37 -4.46 -3.46
C LEU A 14 -4.13 -3.70 -4.53
N ALA A 15 -3.58 -2.60 -5.03
CA ALA A 15 -4.14 -1.82 -6.14
C ALA A 15 -4.29 -2.69 -7.39
N GLU A 16 -3.23 -3.39 -7.79
CA GLU A 16 -3.21 -4.32 -8.94
C GLU A 16 -4.19 -5.48 -8.75
N SER A 17 -4.18 -6.15 -7.60
CA SER A 17 -5.05 -7.29 -7.31
C SER A 17 -6.53 -6.93 -7.22
N THR A 18 -6.87 -5.67 -6.92
CA THR A 18 -8.26 -5.21 -6.78
C THR A 18 -8.74 -4.39 -7.97
N GLY A 19 -7.89 -4.13 -8.96
CA GLY A 19 -8.20 -3.24 -10.08
C GLY A 19 -8.52 -1.80 -9.63
N ARG A 20 -7.93 -1.36 -8.51
CA ARG A 20 -8.15 -0.03 -7.94
C ARG A 20 -6.88 0.81 -8.04
N SER A 21 -7.04 2.13 -8.03
CA SER A 21 -5.90 3.02 -8.01
C SER A 21 -5.18 2.99 -6.67
N TYR A 22 -3.87 3.26 -6.69
CA TYR A 22 -3.07 3.39 -5.46
C TYR A 22 -3.71 4.39 -4.47
N GLY A 23 -4.17 5.54 -4.96
CA GLY A 23 -4.80 6.57 -4.13
C GLY A 23 -6.09 6.08 -3.48
N PHE A 24 -6.89 5.25 -4.16
CA PHE A 24 -8.06 4.61 -3.58
C PHE A 24 -7.68 3.66 -2.45
N VAL A 25 -6.71 2.77 -2.69
CA VAL A 25 -6.23 1.83 -1.66
C VAL A 25 -5.63 2.56 -0.46
N HIS A 26 -4.83 3.60 -0.73
CA HIS A 26 -4.21 4.44 0.30
C HIS A 26 -5.28 5.10 1.16
N ARG A 27 -6.29 5.74 0.55
CA ARG A 27 -7.40 6.37 1.25
C ARG A 27 -8.16 5.36 2.11
N VAL A 28 -8.52 4.20 1.56
CA VAL A 28 -9.21 3.14 2.31
C VAL A 28 -8.38 2.67 3.51
N LEU A 29 -7.07 2.48 3.36
CA LEU A 29 -6.19 2.08 4.47
C LEU A 29 -6.07 3.17 5.54
N THR A 30 -5.98 4.44 5.13
CA THR A 30 -5.95 5.59 6.05
C THR A 30 -7.28 5.76 6.79
N GLU A 31 -8.41 5.68 6.09
CA GLU A 31 -9.76 5.74 6.68
C GLU A 31 -10.03 4.56 7.63
N SER A 32 -9.47 3.38 7.32
CA SER A 32 -9.55 2.20 8.19
C SER A 32 -8.66 2.30 9.43
N GLY A 33 -7.92 3.41 9.62
CA GLY A 33 -7.01 3.60 10.76
C GLY A 33 -5.81 2.66 10.74
N VAL A 34 -5.50 2.02 9.61
CA VAL A 34 -4.39 1.07 9.52
C VAL A 34 -3.07 1.85 9.48
N PRO A 35 -2.10 1.55 10.36
CA PRO A 35 -0.81 2.21 10.33
C PRO A 35 -0.10 1.90 9.01
N LEU A 36 0.16 2.96 8.24
CA LEU A 36 0.88 2.83 6.99
C LEU A 36 2.35 2.53 7.28
N ARG A 37 2.86 1.48 6.66
CA ARG A 37 4.23 1.01 6.69
C ARG A 37 4.98 1.98 5.80
N GLY A 38 6.14 2.42 6.27
CA GLY A 38 7.03 3.25 5.48
C GLY A 38 7.24 2.62 4.10
N ARG A 39 7.36 3.47 3.07
CA ARG A 39 7.57 3.04 1.68
C ARG A 39 8.74 2.06 1.65
N GLY A 40 8.43 0.77 1.47
CA GLY A 40 9.41 -0.31 1.40
C GLY A 40 10.19 -0.19 0.10
N GLY A 41 11.30 0.52 0.15
CA GLY A 41 12.24 0.64 -0.95
C GLY A 41 13.22 1.76 -0.63
N ALA A 42 14.49 1.39 -0.44
CA ALA A 42 15.56 2.35 -0.60
C ALA A 42 15.30 3.06 -1.94
N HIS A 43 15.01 4.35 -1.89
CA HIS A 43 15.04 5.18 -3.07
C HIS A 43 16.50 5.20 -3.50
N ARG A 44 16.95 4.14 -4.21
CA ARG A 44 18.23 4.14 -4.92
C ARG A 44 18.06 5.24 -5.95
N ARG A 45 18.47 6.44 -5.52
CA ARG A 45 18.76 7.56 -6.38
C ARG A 45 19.77 6.96 -7.35
N ARG A 46 19.31 6.69 -8.57
CA ARG A 46 20.16 6.21 -9.65
C ARG A 46 21.03 7.43 -9.99
N THR A 47 22.18 7.51 -9.32
CA THR A 47 23.30 8.35 -9.73
C THR A 47 23.81 7.88 -11.08
#